data_AF-A0A0P0WGN6-F1
#
_entry.id   AF-A0A0P0WGN6-F1
#
_cell.length_a   1.000
_cell.length_b   1.000
_cell.length_c   1.000
_cell.angle_alpha   90.00
_cell.angle_beta   90.00
_cell.angle_gamma   90.00
#
_symmetry.space_group_name_H-M   'P 1'
#
loop_
_entity.id
_entity.type
_entity.pdbx_description
1 polymer ?
#
loop_
_entity_poly.entity_id
_entity_poly.type
_entity_poly.pdbx_seq_one_letter_code
_entity_poly.pdbx_strand_id
1 'polypeptide(L)'
;MSFRSIVRDFRDSFGTLSKRSFEVKISGFSGRHRGKSIGPSSELDDTPVVAQQSKWAGLPPELLRDVMKRLEEDDSNWPSRKDVVACASVCTTWRDMCKDIVRNPEFCGKLTFPVSLKQPGPRDGVIQCFIKRDKSKLTYHLYLCLSSAVLDETGKFLLSAKRSRRTTHTDYIISMDS
;
A
#
# COMPACT_ATOMS: atom_id res chain seq x y z
N MET A 1 -31.96 -1.37 -15.11
CA MET A 1 -31.50 -1.36 -13.70
C MET A 1 -30.30 -0.43 -13.59
N SER A 2 -30.38 0.55 -12.70
CA SER A 2 -29.53 1.75 -12.61
C SER A 2 -28.12 1.47 -12.06
N PHE A 3 -27.09 2.07 -12.66
CA PHE A 3 -25.67 1.99 -12.28
C PHE A 3 -25.31 2.66 -10.92
N ARG A 4 -26.31 3.00 -10.09
CA ARG A 4 -26.11 3.77 -8.85
C ARG A 4 -25.98 2.94 -7.57
N SER A 5 -26.08 1.60 -7.60
CA SER A 5 -26.00 0.79 -6.36
C SER A 5 -24.58 0.33 -5.98
N ILE A 6 -23.60 0.32 -6.90
CA ILE A 6 -22.25 -0.20 -6.60
C ILE A 6 -21.42 0.77 -5.74
N VAL A 7 -21.81 2.04 -5.67
CA VAL A 7 -21.03 3.08 -4.96
C VAL A 7 -21.44 3.20 -3.48
N ARG A 8 -22.58 2.63 -3.04
CA ARG A 8 -23.04 2.76 -1.65
C ARG A 8 -22.59 1.64 -0.71
N ASP A 9 -22.33 0.43 -1.20
CA ASP A 9 -22.11 -0.71 -0.30
C ASP A 9 -20.63 -0.92 0.11
N PHE A 10 -19.68 -0.18 -0.45
CA PHE A 10 -18.26 -0.24 -0.02
C PHE A 10 -17.85 0.87 0.96
N ARG A 11 -18.73 1.85 1.22
CA ARG A 11 -18.44 2.96 2.14
C ARG A 11 -18.61 2.57 3.62
N ASP A 12 -19.37 1.51 3.90
CA ASP A 12 -19.68 1.09 5.28
C ASP A 12 -18.80 -0.08 5.80
N SER A 13 -17.92 -0.64 4.97
CA SER A 13 -17.14 -1.85 5.33
C SER A 13 -15.68 -1.58 5.77
N PHE A 14 -15.37 -0.36 6.24
CA PHE A 14 -14.09 -0.05 6.90
C PHE A 14 -14.25 0.21 8.41
N GLY A 15 -15.45 0.03 8.97
CA GLY A 15 -15.76 0.32 10.38
C GLY A 15 -15.53 -0.80 11.39
N THR A 16 -15.18 -2.03 10.99
CA THR A 16 -15.09 -3.15 11.94
C THR A 16 -13.90 -4.07 11.67
N LEU A 17 -12.69 -3.61 11.98
CA LEU A 17 -11.59 -4.54 12.28
C LEU A 17 -11.64 -4.85 13.78
N SER A 18 -12.24 -6.00 14.07
CA SER A 18 -12.20 -6.70 15.34
C SER A 18 -10.77 -6.85 15.83
N LYS A 19 -10.46 -6.25 16.98
CA LYS A 19 -9.26 -6.52 17.78
C LYS A 19 -9.21 -8.01 18.14
N ARG A 20 -8.45 -8.81 17.38
CA ARG A 20 -7.97 -10.11 17.83
C ARG A 20 -6.45 -10.13 17.76
N SER A 21 -5.89 -10.09 18.95
CA SER A 21 -4.50 -10.35 19.34
C SER A 21 -3.82 -11.39 18.45
N PHE A 22 -2.66 -11.03 17.90
CA PHE A 22 -1.68 -11.97 17.37
C PHE A 22 -0.58 -12.11 18.42
N GLU A 23 -0.64 -13.19 19.21
CA GLU A 23 0.34 -13.53 20.24
C GLU A 23 1.54 -14.20 19.56
N VAL A 24 2.63 -13.45 19.38
CA VAL A 24 3.93 -14.01 19.00
C VAL A 24 4.56 -14.61 20.25
N LYS A 25 4.46 -15.93 20.40
CA LYS A 25 5.23 -16.70 21.38
C LYS A 25 6.70 -16.75 20.93
N ILE A 26 7.54 -15.90 21.50
CA ILE A 26 8.98 -16.16 21.55
C ILE A 26 9.21 -17.13 22.71
N SER A 27 9.31 -18.40 22.37
CA SER A 27 9.77 -19.45 23.27
C SER A 27 11.25 -19.25 23.57
N GLY A 28 11.58 -18.99 24.83
CA GLY A 28 12.94 -19.15 25.32
C GLY A 28 13.28 -18.24 26.48
N PHE A 29 12.80 -18.55 27.68
CA PHE A 29 13.62 -18.64 28.89
C PHE A 29 12.86 -19.51 29.90
N SER A 30 13.50 -20.61 30.28
CA SER A 30 13.04 -21.61 31.24
C SER A 30 12.90 -21.07 32.67
N GLY A 31 11.99 -21.65 33.45
CA GLY A 31 12.29 -21.90 34.88
C GLY A 31 11.30 -21.35 35.92
N ARG A 32 10.28 -22.16 36.20
CA ARG A 32 9.64 -22.46 37.50
C ARG A 32 10.07 -21.67 38.79
N HIS A 33 9.01 -21.31 39.53
CA HIS A 33 8.80 -21.39 40.99
C HIS A 33 9.16 -20.22 41.92
N ARG A 34 8.11 -19.85 42.70
CA ARG A 34 8.09 -19.51 44.14
C ARG A 34 8.14 -18.03 44.53
N GLY A 35 7.12 -17.60 45.28
CA GLY A 35 6.86 -16.21 45.66
C GLY A 35 7.38 -15.74 47.02
N LYS A 36 6.91 -14.52 47.35
CA LYS A 36 6.97 -13.73 48.61
C LYS A 36 8.35 -13.20 49.03
N SER A 37 8.52 -11.86 49.05
CA SER A 37 8.36 -11.00 50.26
C SER A 37 9.00 -9.59 50.12
N ILE A 38 8.21 -8.55 50.42
CA ILE A 38 8.49 -7.36 51.28
C ILE A 38 9.55 -6.30 50.85
N GLY A 39 9.05 -5.13 50.40
CA GLY A 39 9.43 -3.74 50.77
C GLY A 39 10.75 -3.10 50.27
N PRO A 40 10.93 -1.76 50.36
CA PRO A 40 10.12 -0.68 49.77
C PRO A 40 10.95 0.33 48.91
N SER A 41 10.25 1.09 48.07
CA SER A 41 10.58 2.41 47.48
C SER A 41 11.99 2.65 46.90
N SER A 42 12.08 2.69 45.57
CA SER A 42 12.92 3.66 44.88
C SER A 42 12.21 4.14 43.61
N GLU A 43 12.30 5.44 43.46
CA GLU A 43 11.70 6.33 42.47
C GLU A 43 12.02 5.95 41.01
N LEU A 44 11.03 6.25 40.16
CA LEU A 44 11.17 6.81 38.81
C LEU A 44 12.13 6.09 37.84
N ASP A 45 11.54 5.31 36.92
CA ASP A 45 11.88 5.51 35.51
C ASP A 45 10.66 5.19 34.64
N ASP A 46 9.75 6.16 34.61
CA ASP A 46 8.67 6.23 33.63
C ASP A 46 9.33 6.61 32.29
N THR A 47 10.04 5.64 31.68
CA THR A 47 10.62 5.84 30.35
C THR A 47 9.44 5.94 29.39
N PRO A 48 9.16 7.12 28.80
CA PRO A 48 8.12 7.19 27.80
C PRO A 48 8.51 6.22 26.70
N VAL A 49 7.53 5.53 26.14
CA VAL A 49 7.66 4.86 24.85
C VAL A 49 7.97 5.97 23.85
N VAL A 50 9.24 6.38 23.80
CA VAL A 50 9.80 7.20 22.73
C VAL A 50 9.74 6.24 21.56
N ALA A 51 8.63 6.30 20.83
CA ALA A 51 8.61 5.83 19.46
C ALA A 51 9.90 6.37 18.85
N GLN A 52 10.85 5.48 18.55
CA GLN A 52 12.06 5.84 17.81
C GLN A 52 11.57 6.35 16.47
N GLN A 53 11.18 7.63 16.43
CA GLN A 53 10.89 8.33 15.21
C GLN A 53 12.18 8.26 14.42
N SER A 54 12.09 7.71 13.21
CA SER A 54 13.25 7.59 12.35
C SER A 54 13.91 8.98 12.26
N LYS A 55 15.24 9.04 12.17
CA LYS A 55 15.94 10.33 11.99
C LYS A 55 15.43 11.10 10.77
N TRP A 56 14.83 10.38 9.81
CA TRP A 56 14.13 10.92 8.64
C TRP A 56 12.76 11.54 8.95
N ALA A 57 12.05 11.11 9.99
CA ALA A 57 10.80 11.71 10.43
C ALA A 57 10.98 13.11 11.04
N GLY A 58 12.20 13.47 11.47
CA GLY A 58 12.55 14.78 12.01
C GLY A 58 13.09 15.79 10.99
N LEU A 59 13.09 15.46 9.69
CA LEU A 59 13.52 16.42 8.65
C LEU A 59 12.56 17.62 8.58
N PRO A 60 13.09 18.85 8.42
CA PRO A 60 12.26 20.01 8.08
C PRO A 60 11.37 19.71 6.87
N PRO A 61 10.06 20.01 6.94
CA PRO A 61 9.12 19.66 5.89
C PRO A 61 9.45 20.34 4.55
N GLU A 62 10.14 21.47 4.56
CA GLU A 62 10.62 22.17 3.36
C GLU A 62 11.65 21.31 2.61
N LEU A 63 12.65 20.79 3.33
CA LEU A 63 13.66 19.90 2.74
C LEU A 63 13.04 18.60 2.25
N LEU A 64 12.08 18.06 2.99
CA LEU A 64 11.35 16.87 2.56
C LEU A 64 10.60 17.11 1.25
N ARG A 65 9.92 18.25 1.12
CA ARG A 65 9.23 18.63 -0.13
C ARG A 65 10.20 18.71 -1.29
N ASP A 66 11.36 19.32 -1.08
CA ASP A 66 12.37 19.48 -2.14
C ASP A 66 12.94 18.13 -2.60
N VAL A 67 13.23 17.22 -1.66
CA VAL A 67 13.67 15.86 -1.99
C VAL A 67 12.61 15.12 -2.82
N MET A 68 11.34 15.19 -2.39
CA MET A 68 10.24 14.52 -3.10
C MET A 68 9.94 15.14 -4.46
N LYS A 69 10.06 16.47 -4.60
CA LYS A 69 9.90 17.16 -5.88
C LYS A 69 10.97 16.73 -6.87
N ARG A 70 12.25 16.73 -6.47
CA ARG A 70 13.34 16.25 -7.33
C ARG A 70 13.10 14.81 -7.76
N LEU A 71 12.68 13.95 -6.82
CA LEU A 71 12.37 12.55 -7.12
C LEU A 71 11.21 12.38 -8.11
N GLU A 72 10.22 13.27 -8.10
CA GLU A 72 9.11 13.25 -9.08
C GLU A 72 9.48 13.91 -10.42
N GLU A 73 10.32 14.96 -10.39
CA GLU A 73 10.83 15.68 -11.57
C GLU A 73 11.77 14.83 -12.43
N ASP A 74 12.47 13.88 -11.81
CA ASP A 74 13.31 12.89 -12.52
C ASP A 74 12.50 11.96 -13.47
N ASP A 75 11.18 12.18 -13.59
CA ASP A 75 10.20 11.48 -14.45
C ASP A 75 10.48 9.99 -14.65
N SER A 76 10.80 9.33 -13.55
CA SER A 76 11.23 7.95 -13.60
C SER A 76 10.04 7.06 -13.93
N ASN A 77 10.18 6.26 -14.99
CA ASN A 77 9.29 5.13 -15.23
C ASN A 77 9.53 4.04 -14.19
N TRP A 78 8.60 3.09 -14.12
CA TRP A 78 8.83 1.88 -13.34
C TRP A 78 9.92 1.04 -14.02
N PRO A 79 10.88 0.44 -13.28
CA PRO A 79 10.90 0.18 -11.84
C PRO A 79 11.53 1.28 -10.96
N SER A 80 12.25 2.25 -11.50
CA SER A 80 12.93 3.30 -10.71
C SER A 80 11.95 4.11 -9.86
N ARG A 81 10.72 4.29 -10.33
CA ARG A 81 9.61 4.91 -9.56
C ARG A 81 9.25 4.19 -8.24
N LYS A 82 9.82 3.02 -7.94
CA LYS A 82 9.70 2.35 -6.63
C LYS A 82 10.20 3.21 -5.49
N ASP A 83 11.18 4.08 -5.74
CA ASP A 83 11.77 4.92 -4.70
C ASP A 83 10.75 5.92 -4.13
N VAL A 84 9.84 6.43 -4.97
CA VAL A 84 8.70 7.27 -4.52
C VAL A 84 7.77 6.49 -3.58
N VAL A 85 7.54 5.21 -3.88
CA VAL A 85 6.70 4.34 -3.03
C VAL A 85 7.42 4.01 -1.71
N ALA A 86 8.73 3.75 -1.77
CA ALA A 86 9.55 3.51 -0.59
C ALA A 86 9.59 4.74 0.33
N CYS A 87 9.75 5.94 -0.23
CA CYS A 87 9.66 7.21 0.48
C CYS A 87 8.34 7.38 1.24
N ALA A 88 7.22 7.05 0.61
CA ALA A 88 5.90 7.12 1.25
C ALA A 88 5.69 6.09 2.37
N SER A 89 6.61 5.14 2.55
CA SER A 89 6.54 4.11 3.59
C SER A 89 7.28 4.49 4.89
N VAL A 90 8.09 5.56 4.90
CA VAL A 90 8.90 5.98 6.06
C VAL A 90 8.05 6.34 7.27
N CYS A 91 7.11 7.29 7.12
CA CYS A 91 6.14 7.66 8.15
C CYS A 91 4.91 8.32 7.53
N THR A 92 3.91 8.68 8.35
CA THR A 92 2.67 9.35 7.88
C THR A 92 2.95 10.68 7.20
N THR A 93 3.84 11.51 7.77
CA THR A 93 4.21 12.81 7.19
C THR A 93 4.81 12.68 5.80
N TRP A 94 5.72 11.72 5.62
CA TRP A 94 6.31 11.42 4.31
C TRP A 94 5.26 10.92 3.32
N ARG A 95 4.38 10.01 3.78
CA ARG A 95 3.30 9.46 2.96
C ARG A 95 2.38 10.54 2.41
N ASP A 96 1.93 11.46 3.25
CA ASP A 96 0.97 12.48 2.85
C ASP A 96 1.64 13.50 1.91
N MET A 97 2.88 13.86 2.19
CA MET A 97 3.66 14.70 1.29
C MET A 97 3.91 14.06 -0.09
N CYS A 98 4.21 12.76 -0.15
CA CYS A 98 4.35 12.05 -1.42
C CYS A 98 3.04 12.06 -2.22
N LYS A 99 1.88 11.89 -1.58
CA LYS A 99 0.58 11.94 -2.27
C LYS A 99 0.32 13.32 -2.87
N ASP A 100 0.64 14.38 -2.13
CA ASP A 100 0.46 15.76 -2.59
C ASP A 100 1.33 16.07 -3.81
N ILE A 101 2.58 15.60 -3.81
CA ILE A 101 3.56 15.91 -4.87
C ILE A 101 3.32 15.08 -6.13
N VAL A 102 3.06 13.77 -6.00
CA VAL A 102 2.83 12.88 -7.15
C VAL A 102 1.55 13.24 -7.90
N ARG A 103 0.59 13.91 -7.23
CA ARG A 103 -0.75 14.23 -7.74
C ARG A 103 -1.52 12.97 -8.18
N ASN A 104 -2.79 13.14 -8.53
CA ASN A 104 -3.62 12.03 -9.02
C ASN A 104 -3.23 11.64 -10.46
N PRO A 105 -3.60 10.44 -10.95
CA PRO A 105 -3.34 10.01 -12.32
C PRO A 105 -3.97 10.92 -13.38
N GLU A 106 -5.02 11.66 -13.05
CA GLU A 106 -5.64 12.64 -13.93
C GLU A 106 -4.66 13.74 -14.36
N PHE A 107 -3.79 14.18 -13.45
CA PHE A 107 -2.77 15.20 -13.72
C PHE A 107 -1.39 14.64 -14.03
N CYS A 108 -0.96 13.57 -13.36
CA CYS A 108 0.40 13.03 -13.52
C CYS A 108 0.51 11.90 -14.55
N GLY A 109 -0.61 11.30 -14.96
CA GLY A 109 -0.64 10.19 -15.92
C GLY A 109 -0.05 8.87 -15.40
N LYS A 110 0.28 8.77 -14.11
CA LYS A 110 1.04 7.63 -13.55
C LYS A 110 0.31 6.93 -12.43
N LEU A 111 0.38 5.60 -12.42
CA LEU A 111 -0.15 4.75 -11.35
C LEU A 111 0.93 4.43 -10.33
N THR A 112 1.24 5.38 -9.44
CA THR A 112 2.30 5.23 -8.44
C THR A 112 1.86 4.38 -7.25
N PHE A 113 0.74 4.76 -6.63
CA PHE A 113 0.22 4.14 -5.42
C PHE A 113 -0.95 3.20 -5.70
N PRO A 114 -1.22 2.23 -4.81
CA PRO A 114 -2.43 1.41 -4.85
C PRO A 114 -3.73 2.21 -5.02
N VAL A 115 -3.87 3.32 -4.28
CA VAL A 115 -5.06 4.18 -4.30
C VAL A 115 -5.30 4.83 -5.67
N SER A 116 -4.24 5.02 -6.46
CA SER A 116 -4.32 5.63 -7.80
C SER A 116 -5.17 4.81 -8.77
N LEU A 117 -5.30 3.48 -8.57
CA LEU A 117 -6.14 2.63 -9.42
C LEU A 117 -7.64 2.93 -9.32
N LYS A 118 -8.07 3.60 -8.24
CA LYS A 118 -9.47 4.00 -8.05
C LYS A 118 -9.74 5.44 -8.45
N GLN A 119 -8.73 6.17 -8.94
CA GLN A 119 -8.84 7.57 -9.33
C GLN A 119 -9.11 7.70 -10.83
N PRO A 120 -9.63 8.85 -11.29
CA PRO A 120 -9.80 9.13 -12.72
C PRO A 120 -8.47 9.00 -13.47
N GLY A 121 -8.54 8.51 -14.70
CA GLY A 121 -7.38 8.41 -15.60
C GLY A 121 -6.95 9.79 -16.14
N PRO A 122 -5.78 9.85 -16.81
CA PRO A 122 -5.25 11.08 -17.41
C PRO A 122 -6.22 11.72 -18.39
N ARG A 123 -6.24 13.07 -18.42
CA ARG A 123 -7.03 13.84 -19.40
C ARG A 123 -6.42 13.80 -20.80
N ASP A 124 -5.10 13.92 -20.87
CA ASP A 124 -4.37 14.16 -22.12
C ASP A 124 -3.45 12.99 -22.51
N GLY A 125 -3.83 11.76 -22.16
CA GLY A 125 -3.01 10.58 -22.46
C GLY A 125 -3.71 9.26 -22.18
N VAL A 126 -2.99 8.16 -22.39
CA VAL A 126 -3.48 6.80 -22.14
C VAL A 126 -2.53 6.06 -21.21
N ILE A 127 -3.09 5.31 -20.27
CA ILE A 127 -2.34 4.35 -19.45
C ILE A 127 -2.46 2.99 -20.13
N GLN A 128 -1.37 2.53 -20.72
CA GLN A 128 -1.34 1.24 -21.41
C GLN A 128 -1.11 0.11 -20.41
N CYS A 129 -1.99 -0.89 -20.43
CA CYS A 129 -1.93 -2.07 -19.57
C CYS A 129 -2.14 -3.35 -20.40
N PHE A 130 -1.69 -4.48 -19.87
CA PHE A 130 -1.96 -5.80 -20.43
C PHE A 130 -2.47 -6.78 -19.36
N ILE A 131 -3.22 -7.80 -19.79
CA ILE A 131 -3.76 -8.84 -18.92
C ILE A 131 -3.07 -10.17 -19.23
N LYS A 132 -2.42 -10.75 -18.22
CA LYS A 132 -1.93 -12.14 -18.27
C LYS A 132 -2.96 -13.06 -17.63
N ARG A 133 -3.31 -14.14 -18.34
CA ARG A 133 -4.29 -15.13 -17.88
C ARG A 133 -3.59 -16.42 -17.50
N ASP A 134 -3.76 -16.85 -16.25
CA ASP A 134 -3.47 -18.20 -15.82
C ASP A 134 -4.75 -19.05 -15.93
N LYS A 135 -4.79 -19.91 -16.96
CA LYS A 135 -5.95 -20.78 -17.21
C LYS A 135 -6.11 -21.86 -16.13
N SER A 136 -5.02 -22.30 -15.51
CA SER A 136 -5.05 -23.37 -14.51
C SER A 136 -5.68 -22.90 -13.19
N LYS A 137 -5.33 -21.68 -12.77
CA LYS A 137 -5.85 -21.05 -11.55
C LYS A 137 -7.12 -20.24 -11.77
N LEU A 138 -7.55 -20.10 -13.03
CA LEU A 138 -8.63 -19.21 -13.45
C LEU A 138 -8.41 -17.76 -12.97
N THR A 139 -7.14 -17.33 -12.91
CA THR A 139 -6.75 -15.99 -12.47
C THR A 139 -6.30 -15.13 -13.65
N TYR A 140 -6.53 -13.84 -13.50
CA TYR A 140 -6.16 -12.80 -14.43
C TYR A 140 -5.32 -11.79 -13.66
N HIS A 141 -4.21 -11.36 -14.24
CA HIS A 141 -3.31 -10.38 -13.63
C HIS A 141 -3.18 -9.20 -14.57
N LEU A 142 -3.48 -8.01 -14.06
CA LEU A 142 -3.33 -6.75 -14.78
C LEU A 142 -1.97 -6.16 -14.48
N TYR A 143 -1.26 -5.74 -15.52
CA TYR A 143 0.03 -5.09 -15.43
C TYR A 143 0.04 -3.79 -16.24
N LEU A 144 0.78 -2.80 -15.75
CA LEU A 144 1.15 -1.60 -16.48
C LEU A 144 2.26 -1.92 -17.49
N CYS A 145 2.12 -1.46 -18.74
CA CYS A 145 3.16 -1.55 -19.76
C CYS A 145 4.31 -0.59 -19.42
N LEU A 146 5.56 -1.08 -19.50
CA LEU A 146 6.76 -0.28 -19.26
C LEU A 146 7.45 0.17 -20.56
N SER A 147 7.17 -0.53 -21.66
CA SER A 147 7.68 -0.20 -23.00
C SER A 147 6.54 -0.34 -24.02
N SER A 148 6.57 0.50 -25.05
CA SER A 148 5.67 0.42 -26.21
C SER A 148 6.01 -0.78 -27.11
N ALA A 149 7.22 -1.34 -26.97
CA ALA A 149 7.61 -2.57 -27.66
C ALA A 149 6.86 -3.76 -27.08
N VAL A 150 5.86 -4.21 -27.85
CA VAL A 150 5.06 -5.42 -27.63
C VAL A 150 5.97 -6.59 -27.23
N LEU A 151 5.64 -7.28 -26.13
CA LEU A 151 6.23 -8.52 -25.60
C LEU A 151 7.35 -8.49 -24.55
N ASP A 152 7.79 -7.34 -24.01
CA ASP A 152 8.57 -7.44 -22.78
C ASP A 152 7.61 -7.76 -21.62
N GLU A 153 7.63 -9.02 -21.16
CA GLU A 153 6.76 -9.59 -20.12
C GLU A 153 6.91 -8.88 -18.75
N THR A 154 7.75 -7.85 -18.69
CA THR A 154 8.13 -7.02 -17.56
C THR A 154 7.16 -5.85 -17.41
N GLY A 155 6.09 -6.07 -16.64
CA GLY A 155 5.11 -5.03 -16.29
C GLY A 155 5.09 -4.74 -14.79
N LYS A 156 4.62 -3.54 -14.39
CA LYS A 156 4.26 -3.30 -12.98
C LYS A 156 2.94 -4.01 -12.69
N PHE A 157 2.93 -4.93 -11.73
CA PHE A 157 1.68 -5.54 -11.26
C PHE A 157 0.74 -4.48 -10.65
N LEU A 158 -0.54 -4.53 -11.04
CA LEU A 158 -1.57 -3.59 -10.57
C LEU A 158 -2.64 -4.29 -9.72
N LEU A 159 -3.28 -5.32 -10.28
CA LEU A 159 -4.33 -6.08 -9.60
C LEU A 159 -4.44 -7.48 -10.17
N SER A 160 -5.04 -8.37 -9.39
CA SER A 160 -5.43 -9.71 -9.80
C SER A 160 -6.95 -9.85 -9.73
N ALA A 161 -7.49 -10.75 -10.55
CA ALA A 161 -8.90 -11.13 -10.51
C ALA A 161 -9.00 -12.65 -10.61
N LYS A 162 -9.65 -13.27 -9.63
CA LYS A 162 -9.94 -14.71 -9.64
C LYS A 162 -11.36 -14.96 -10.09
N ARG A 163 -11.51 -15.73 -11.17
CA ARG A 163 -12.82 -16.12 -11.71
C ARG A 163 -13.39 -17.28 -10.91
N SER A 164 -14.61 -17.11 -10.41
CA SER A 164 -15.41 -18.15 -9.76
C SER A 164 -16.69 -18.38 -10.55
N ARG A 165 -16.89 -19.59 -11.06
CA ARG A 165 -18.09 -19.94 -11.83
C ARG A 165 -19.16 -20.46 -10.87
N ARG A 166 -20.33 -19.83 -10.87
CA ARG A 166 -21.55 -20.31 -10.21
C ARG A 166 -22.50 -20.91 -11.24
N THR A 167 -23.52 -21.61 -10.78
CA THR A 167 -24.53 -22.23 -11.64
C THR A 167 -25.25 -21.19 -12.52
N THR A 168 -25.50 -19.98 -11.99
CA THR A 168 -26.30 -18.94 -12.67
C THR A 168 -25.50 -17.73 -13.15
N HIS A 169 -24.26 -17.56 -12.71
CA HIS A 169 -23.43 -16.39 -13.03
C HIS A 169 -21.93 -16.69 -12.87
N THR A 170 -21.08 -15.74 -13.24
CA THR A 170 -19.64 -15.81 -13.01
C THR A 170 -19.21 -14.60 -12.20
N ASP A 171 -18.54 -14.86 -11.08
CA ASP A 171 -17.99 -13.83 -10.20
C ASP A 171 -16.49 -13.63 -10.47
N TYR A 172 -16.03 -12.42 -10.18
CA TYR A 172 -14.61 -12.07 -10.17
C TYR A 172 -14.26 -11.42 -8.83
N ILE A 173 -13.39 -12.07 -8.08
CA ILE A 173 -12.84 -11.49 -6.85
C ILE A 173 -11.59 -10.71 -7.25
N ILE A 174 -11.64 -9.38 -7.11
CA ILE A 174 -10.53 -8.48 -7.43
C ILE A 174 -9.68 -8.29 -6.18
N SER A 175 -8.37 -8.44 -6.31
CA SER A 175 -7.39 -8.19 -5.25
C SER A 175 -6.23 -7.33 -5.76
N MET A 176 -5.55 -6.66 -4.84
CA MET A 176 -4.29 -5.95 -5.09
C MET A 176 -3.07 -6.79 -4.71
N ASP A 177 -3.29 -8.02 -4.28
CA ASP A 177 -2.25 -8.99 -3.97
C ASP A 177 -1.97 -9.87 -5.20
N SER A 178 -0.69 -10.17 -5.41
CA SER A 178 -0.20 -11.03 -6.49
C SER A 178 -0.41 -12.51 -6.22
#